data_AF-A0A316E074-F1
#
_entry.id   AF-A0A316E074-F1
#
_cell.length_a   1.000
_cell.length_b   1.000
_cell.length_c   1.000
_cell.angle_alpha   90.00
_cell.angle_beta   90.00
_cell.angle_gamma   90.00
#
_symmetry.space_group_name_H-M   'P 1'
#
loop_
_entity.id
_entity.type
_entity.pdbx_description
1 polymer ?
#
loop_
_entity_poly.entity_id
_entity_poly.type
_entity_poly.pdbx_seq_one_letter_code
_entity_poly.pdbx_strand_id
1 'polypeptide(L)'
;MFEVIKDIEIWESFRNGDEDAYSILYREHVGAMYRYGMSLSSLSEYFVFDCIHDVFTEIWAKRATITTPTNIRSYLLKALKNRMQNQILRRESKFLPIKDGEFDELWEDSVSDEMAFFNNYGFSKEELVNKLIAQLPPRQQEALRLRFVEELEYSEVANVMSINRQSAQNLVVRAVEKLRKTFPSLNL
;
A
#
# COMPACT_ATOMS: atom_id res chain seq x y z
N MET A 1 18.42 -25.40 -5.89
CA MET A 1 18.88 -24.19 -6.59
C MET A 1 17.65 -23.63 -7.28
N PHE A 2 16.89 -22.80 -6.58
CA PHE A 2 15.69 -22.17 -7.15
C PHE A 2 16.18 -20.94 -7.91
N GLU A 3 16.06 -20.97 -9.23
CA GLU A 3 16.24 -19.78 -10.05
C GLU A 3 15.29 -18.70 -9.54
N VAL A 4 15.84 -17.52 -9.28
CA VAL A 4 15.04 -16.31 -9.06
C VAL A 4 14.45 -15.95 -10.41
N ILE A 5 13.31 -16.58 -10.73
CA ILE A 5 12.47 -16.19 -11.85
C ILE A 5 12.02 -14.75 -11.56
N LYS A 6 12.19 -13.84 -12.52
CA LYS A 6 11.81 -12.44 -12.34
C LYS A 6 10.29 -12.35 -12.16
N ASP A 7 9.81 -11.50 -11.26
CA ASP A 7 8.36 -11.23 -11.03
C ASP A 7 7.52 -11.15 -12.33
N ILE A 8 8.08 -10.52 -13.36
CA ILE A 8 7.45 -10.38 -14.69
C ILE A 8 7.27 -11.73 -15.39
N GLU A 9 8.23 -12.63 -15.32
CA GLU A 9 8.16 -13.96 -15.93
C GLU A 9 7.08 -14.81 -15.24
N ILE A 10 6.98 -14.73 -13.91
CA ILE A 10 5.90 -15.37 -13.14
C ILE A 10 4.55 -14.81 -13.61
N TRP A 11 4.44 -13.49 -13.79
CA TRP A 11 3.22 -12.86 -14.27
C TRP A 11 2.84 -13.33 -15.68
N GLU A 12 3.79 -13.41 -16.62
CA GLU A 12 3.50 -13.90 -17.97
C GLU A 12 3.08 -15.37 -17.97
N SER A 13 3.71 -16.24 -17.17
CA SER A 13 3.27 -17.62 -16.99
C SER A 13 1.84 -17.70 -16.44
N PHE A 14 1.52 -16.88 -15.43
CA PHE A 14 0.16 -16.75 -14.90
C PHE A 14 -0.84 -16.33 -15.99
N ARG A 15 -0.49 -15.37 -16.85
CA ARG A 15 -1.35 -14.92 -17.96
C ARG A 15 -1.63 -16.04 -18.97
N ASN A 16 -0.67 -16.94 -19.17
CA ASN A 16 -0.79 -18.12 -20.01
C ASN A 16 -1.58 -19.28 -19.35
N GLY A 17 -2.05 -19.09 -18.11
CA GLY A 17 -2.90 -20.05 -17.41
C GLY A 17 -2.14 -21.05 -16.54
N ASP A 18 -0.89 -20.77 -16.19
CA ASP A 18 -0.12 -21.59 -15.25
C ASP A 18 -0.64 -21.42 -13.81
N GLU A 19 -1.14 -22.52 -13.23
CA GLU A 19 -1.67 -22.58 -11.86
C GLU A 19 -0.56 -22.50 -10.79
N ASP A 20 0.64 -22.98 -11.10
CA ASP A 20 1.79 -22.88 -10.20
C ASP A 20 2.25 -21.43 -10.11
N ALA A 21 2.28 -20.72 -11.25
CA ALA A 21 2.57 -19.28 -11.29
C ALA A 21 1.55 -18.47 -10.49
N TYR A 22 0.26 -18.78 -10.62
CA TYR A 22 -0.79 -18.17 -9.77
C TYR A 22 -0.54 -18.42 -8.29
N SER A 23 -0.19 -19.65 -7.92
CA SER A 23 0.08 -20.03 -6.53
C SER A 23 1.31 -19.31 -5.97
N ILE A 24 2.34 -19.08 -6.79
CA ILE A 24 3.53 -18.29 -6.41
C ILE A 24 3.12 -16.84 -6.14
N LEU A 25 2.43 -16.17 -7.09
CA LEU A 25 1.94 -14.80 -6.93
C LEU A 25 1.10 -14.64 -5.66
N TYR A 26 0.22 -15.60 -5.38
CA TYR A 26 -0.60 -15.58 -4.16
C TYR A 26 0.28 -15.61 -2.91
N ARG A 27 1.18 -16.59 -2.79
CA ARG A 27 2.02 -16.75 -1.60
C ARG A 27 2.94 -15.54 -1.36
N GLU A 28 3.48 -14.96 -2.42
CA GLU A 28 4.40 -13.83 -2.32
C GLU A 28 3.71 -12.52 -1.90
N HIS A 29 2.46 -12.32 -2.31
CA HIS A 29 1.78 -11.04 -2.12
C HIS A 29 0.70 -11.04 -1.04
N VAL A 30 0.12 -12.19 -0.68
CA VAL A 30 -0.97 -12.28 0.31
C VAL A 30 -0.60 -11.63 1.65
N GLY A 31 0.64 -11.81 2.13
CA GLY A 31 1.09 -11.23 3.39
C GLY A 31 1.14 -9.70 3.37
N ALA A 32 1.66 -9.11 2.29
CA ALA A 32 1.71 -7.67 2.10
C ALA A 32 0.30 -7.08 1.95
N MET A 33 -0.54 -7.72 1.15
CA MET A 33 -1.95 -7.36 0.97
C MET A 33 -2.72 -7.39 2.29
N TYR A 34 -2.55 -8.44 3.09
CA TYR A 34 -3.18 -8.55 4.40
C TYR A 34 -2.76 -7.45 5.35
N ARG A 35 -1.44 -7.24 5.53
CA ARG A 35 -0.90 -6.18 6.40
C ARG A 35 -1.39 -4.80 5.98
N TYR A 36 -1.37 -4.51 4.68
CA TYR A 36 -1.88 -3.26 4.14
C TYR A 36 -3.38 -3.11 4.39
N GLY A 37 -4.20 -4.12 4.05
CA GLY A 37 -5.64 -4.09 4.28
C GLY A 37 -6.02 -3.86 5.74
N MET A 38 -5.37 -4.58 6.66
CA MET A 38 -5.57 -4.41 8.11
C MET A 38 -5.13 -3.03 8.62
N SER A 39 -4.29 -2.31 7.89
CA SER A 39 -3.85 -0.97 8.27
C SER A 39 -4.83 0.17 7.90
N LEU A 40 -5.76 -0.08 6.97
CA LEU A 40 -6.61 0.98 6.40
C LEU A 40 -7.79 1.41 7.29
N SER A 41 -8.13 0.65 8.32
CA SER A 41 -9.09 0.98 9.41
C SER A 41 -9.39 -0.29 10.22
N SER A 42 -10.26 -0.19 11.23
CA SER A 42 -10.74 -1.29 12.09
C SER A 42 -11.62 -2.31 11.33
N LEU A 43 -11.11 -2.87 10.25
CA LEU A 43 -11.78 -3.89 9.46
C LEU A 43 -11.55 -5.26 10.09
N SER A 44 -12.50 -6.18 9.90
CA SER A 44 -12.31 -7.54 10.35
C SER A 44 -11.31 -8.27 9.46
N GLU A 45 -10.50 -9.13 10.06
CA GLU A 45 -9.59 -10.03 9.34
C GLU A 45 -10.32 -10.82 8.23
N TYR A 46 -11.50 -11.34 8.55
CA TYR A 46 -12.35 -12.03 7.57
C TYR A 46 -12.69 -11.16 6.36
N PHE A 47 -12.99 -9.88 6.56
CA PHE A 47 -13.29 -8.96 5.45
C PHE A 47 -12.07 -8.73 4.55
N VAL A 48 -10.90 -8.56 5.15
CA VAL A 48 -9.66 -8.34 4.38
C VAL A 48 -9.32 -9.58 3.55
N PHE A 49 -9.37 -10.78 4.15
CA PHE A 49 -9.13 -12.02 3.40
C PHE A 49 -10.15 -12.26 2.29
N ASP A 50 -11.43 -11.97 2.52
CA ASP A 50 -12.47 -12.06 1.48
C ASP A 50 -12.16 -11.12 0.31
N CYS A 51 -11.76 -9.88 0.59
CA CYS A 51 -11.34 -8.94 -0.45
C CYS A 51 -10.09 -9.40 -1.21
N ILE A 52 -9.10 -10.00 -0.52
CA ILE A 52 -7.91 -10.57 -1.17
C ILE A 52 -8.31 -11.73 -2.08
N HIS A 53 -9.15 -12.64 -1.60
CA HIS A 53 -9.66 -13.76 -2.38
C HIS A 53 -10.40 -13.29 -3.63
N ASP A 54 -11.26 -12.27 -3.49
CA ASP A 54 -11.95 -11.60 -4.61
C ASP A 54 -10.97 -11.06 -5.66
N VAL A 55 -9.91 -10.37 -5.24
CA VAL A 55 -8.89 -9.84 -6.15
C VAL A 55 -8.22 -10.97 -6.92
N PHE A 56 -7.74 -12.00 -6.22
CA PHE A 56 -7.04 -13.11 -6.85
C PHE A 56 -7.95 -13.93 -7.79
N THR A 57 -9.22 -14.13 -7.42
CA THR A 57 -10.22 -14.77 -8.28
C THR A 57 -10.49 -13.93 -9.53
N GLU A 58 -10.60 -12.60 -9.38
CA GLU A 58 -10.83 -11.70 -10.51
C GLU A 58 -9.66 -11.67 -11.49
N ILE A 59 -8.42 -11.56 -10.99
CA ILE A 59 -7.25 -11.57 -11.89
C ILE A 59 -7.11 -12.92 -12.59
N TRP A 60 -7.38 -14.04 -11.92
CA TRP A 60 -7.36 -15.37 -12.55
C TRP A 60 -8.39 -15.48 -13.66
N ALA A 61 -9.62 -15.00 -13.43
CA ALA A 61 -10.68 -14.98 -14.44
C ALA A 61 -10.28 -14.12 -15.66
N LYS A 62 -9.51 -13.04 -15.44
CA LYS A 62 -9.05 -12.11 -16.48
C LYS A 62 -7.63 -12.35 -16.97
N ARG A 63 -6.98 -13.46 -16.57
CA ARG A 63 -5.53 -13.68 -16.77
C ARG A 63 -5.07 -13.55 -18.23
N ALA A 64 -5.89 -13.96 -19.19
CA ALA A 64 -5.54 -13.86 -20.61
C ALA A 64 -5.54 -12.42 -21.15
N THR A 65 -6.29 -11.50 -20.53
CA THR A 65 -6.52 -10.13 -21.03
C THR A 65 -5.95 -9.04 -20.13
N ILE A 66 -5.58 -9.38 -18.89
CA ILE A 66 -4.91 -8.46 -17.98
C ILE A 66 -3.54 -8.04 -18.54
N THR A 67 -3.21 -6.76 -18.44
CA THR A 67 -1.90 -6.26 -18.86
C THR A 67 -0.85 -6.51 -17.78
N THR A 68 0.39 -6.62 -18.18
CA THR A 68 1.51 -6.78 -17.25
C THR A 68 1.80 -5.46 -16.55
N PRO A 69 1.66 -5.38 -15.22
CA PRO A 69 1.91 -4.16 -14.48
C PRO A 69 3.43 -3.92 -14.37
N THR A 70 3.83 -2.65 -14.29
CA THR A 70 5.23 -2.29 -14.05
C THR A 70 5.73 -2.77 -12.69
N ASN A 71 4.85 -2.77 -11.68
CA ASN A 71 5.10 -3.31 -10.35
C ASN A 71 3.88 -4.10 -9.88
N ILE A 72 4.04 -5.41 -9.69
CA ILE A 72 2.95 -6.33 -9.31
C ILE A 72 2.43 -6.04 -7.91
N ARG A 73 3.32 -5.77 -6.94
CA ARG A 73 2.93 -5.44 -5.56
C ARG A 73 2.05 -4.19 -5.53
N SER A 74 2.48 -3.09 -6.15
CA SER A 74 1.70 -1.84 -6.24
C SER A 74 0.34 -2.06 -6.90
N TYR A 75 0.31 -2.82 -8.00
CA TYR A 75 -0.92 -3.21 -8.69
C TYR A 75 -1.90 -3.96 -7.78
N LEU A 76 -1.42 -4.98 -7.06
CA LEU A 76 -2.25 -5.79 -6.17
C LEU A 76 -2.75 -5.00 -4.94
N LEU A 77 -1.92 -4.15 -4.35
CA LEU A 77 -2.34 -3.27 -3.24
C LEU A 77 -3.41 -2.28 -3.71
N LYS A 78 -3.28 -1.73 -4.92
CA LYS A 78 -4.31 -0.89 -5.53
C LYS A 78 -5.61 -1.65 -5.77
N ALA A 79 -5.52 -2.84 -6.36
CA ALA A 79 -6.69 -3.70 -6.60
C ALA A 79 -7.42 -4.02 -5.29
N LEU A 80 -6.68 -4.35 -4.23
CA LEU A 80 -7.23 -4.58 -2.91
C LEU A 80 -7.93 -3.34 -2.34
N LYS A 81 -7.27 -2.18 -2.36
CA LYS A 81 -7.87 -0.92 -1.87
C LYS A 81 -9.19 -0.64 -2.57
N ASN A 82 -9.21 -0.74 -3.90
CA ASN A 82 -10.41 -0.51 -4.70
C ASN A 82 -11.50 -1.53 -4.36
N ARG A 83 -11.14 -2.82 -4.18
CA ARG A 83 -12.08 -3.88 -3.81
C ARG A 83 -12.71 -3.60 -2.45
N MET A 84 -11.91 -3.26 -1.45
CA MET A 84 -12.37 -2.92 -0.10
C MET A 84 -13.28 -1.69 -0.12
N GLN A 85 -12.88 -0.60 -0.79
CA GLN A 85 -13.71 0.60 -0.93
C GLN A 85 -15.04 0.29 -1.60
N ASN A 86 -15.04 -0.50 -2.69
CA ASN A 86 -16.26 -0.90 -3.37
C ASN A 86 -17.18 -1.74 -2.48
N GLN A 87 -16.63 -2.71 -1.73
CA GLN A 87 -17.43 -3.52 -0.81
C GLN A 87 -17.96 -2.69 0.37
N ILE A 88 -17.16 -1.78 0.92
CA ILE A 88 -17.57 -0.84 1.98
C ILE A 88 -18.70 0.05 1.45
N LEU A 89 -18.51 0.72 0.30
CA LEU A 89 -19.54 1.56 -0.32
C LEU A 89 -20.82 0.79 -0.64
N ARG A 90 -20.75 -0.50 -1.00
CA ARG A 90 -21.95 -1.34 -1.22
C ARG A 90 -22.67 -1.71 0.08
N ARG A 91 -21.93 -1.89 1.18
CA ARG A 91 -22.50 -2.09 2.52
C ARG A 91 -23.08 -0.79 3.07
N GLU A 92 -22.39 0.31 2.78
CA GLU A 92 -22.71 1.68 3.15
C GLU A 92 -23.63 2.37 2.17
N SER A 93 -24.02 1.81 1.03
CA SER A 93 -25.01 2.44 0.11
C SER A 93 -26.43 2.47 0.68
N LYS A 94 -26.56 2.32 2.01
CA LYS A 94 -27.66 2.85 2.82
C LYS A 94 -27.41 4.30 3.34
N PHE A 95 -26.20 4.87 3.26
CA PHE A 95 -25.81 6.23 3.64
C PHE A 95 -24.48 6.71 2.97
N LEU A 96 -24.63 7.58 1.95
CA LEU A 96 -23.81 8.71 1.44
C LEU A 96 -22.24 8.68 1.37
N PRO A 97 -21.64 9.43 0.42
CA PRO A 97 -20.26 9.27 -0.02
C PRO A 97 -19.21 9.98 0.84
N ILE A 98 -17.99 9.41 0.83
CA ILE A 98 -16.78 9.96 1.43
C ILE A 98 -16.34 11.19 0.62
N LYS A 99 -16.21 12.34 1.30
CA LYS A 99 -15.65 13.57 0.74
C LYS A 99 -14.15 13.38 0.47
N ASP A 100 -13.74 13.59 -0.77
CA ASP A 100 -12.35 13.90 -1.10
C ASP A 100 -12.03 15.30 -0.56
N GLY A 101 -11.21 15.35 0.48
CA GLY A 101 -10.61 16.59 0.95
C GLY A 101 -9.44 16.96 0.05
N GLU A 102 -9.63 17.97 -0.79
CA GLU A 102 -8.53 18.72 -1.42
C GLU A 102 -7.60 19.24 -0.32
N PHE A 103 -6.35 18.80 -0.34
CA PHE A 103 -5.25 19.44 0.39
C PHE A 103 -4.20 19.84 -0.63
N ASP A 104 -4.51 20.89 -1.39
CA ASP A 104 -3.50 21.68 -2.09
C ASP A 104 -3.04 22.80 -1.15
N GLU A 105 -2.04 22.48 -0.34
CA GLU A 105 -1.13 23.49 0.21
C GLU A 105 0.25 23.20 -0.36
N LEU A 106 0.64 24.03 -1.32
CA LEU A 106 2.00 24.12 -1.83
C LEU A 106 2.93 24.49 -0.67
N TRP A 107 3.84 23.59 -0.31
CA TRP A 107 4.91 23.84 0.66
C TRP A 107 6.25 23.63 -0.03
N GLU A 108 7.19 24.50 0.31
CA GLU A 108 8.54 24.57 -0.25
C GLU A 108 9.36 23.34 0.18
N ASP A 109 10.13 22.79 -0.76
CA ASP A 109 10.91 21.56 -0.61
C ASP A 109 11.88 21.64 0.58
N SER A 110 11.48 21.06 1.71
CA SER A 110 12.43 20.56 2.69
C SER A 110 12.74 19.11 2.31
N VAL A 111 13.90 18.88 1.70
CA VAL A 111 14.43 17.53 1.48
C VAL A 111 14.88 17.01 2.84
N SER A 112 13.93 16.49 3.59
CA SER A 112 14.17 15.71 4.78
C SER A 112 14.72 14.36 4.33
N ASP A 113 15.86 13.91 4.87
CA ASP A 113 16.31 12.51 4.70
C ASP A 113 15.34 11.57 5.42
N GLU A 114 14.25 11.19 4.76
CA GLU A 114 13.18 10.42 5.37
C GLU A 114 13.60 8.96 5.59
N MET A 115 14.54 8.46 4.80
CA MET A 115 15.06 7.11 4.92
C MET A 115 15.97 6.96 6.14
N ALA A 116 16.81 7.96 6.42
CA ALA A 116 17.63 7.99 7.64
C ALA A 116 16.77 7.98 8.92
N PHE A 117 15.60 8.62 8.90
CA PHE A 117 14.69 8.63 10.05
C PHE A 117 14.26 7.23 10.49
N PHE A 118 13.95 6.30 9.56
CA PHE A 118 13.51 4.95 9.97
C PHE A 118 14.66 3.98 10.26
N ASN A 119 15.86 4.23 9.72
CA ASN A 119 17.00 3.32 9.86
C ASN A 119 17.70 3.41 11.24
N ASN A 120 17.57 4.53 11.96
CA ASN A 120 18.28 4.77 13.22
C ASN A 120 17.70 4.04 14.45
N TYR A 121 16.65 3.23 14.29
CA TYR A 121 15.84 2.76 15.43
C TYR A 121 16.08 1.34 15.92
N GLY A 122 16.85 0.52 15.22
CA GLY A 122 17.07 -0.89 15.60
C GLY A 122 15.79 -1.77 15.66
N PHE A 123 14.62 -1.18 15.39
CA PHE A 123 13.33 -1.84 15.21
C PHE A 123 13.12 -2.17 13.73
N SER A 124 12.29 -3.17 13.44
CA SER A 124 11.79 -3.35 12.08
C SER A 124 10.99 -2.12 11.64
N LYS A 125 11.03 -1.76 10.35
CA LYS A 125 10.27 -0.63 9.80
C LYS A 125 8.79 -0.72 10.15
N GLU A 126 8.25 -1.94 10.17
CA GLU A 126 6.87 -2.23 10.51
C GLU A 126 6.52 -1.93 11.98
N GLU A 127 7.37 -2.30 12.94
CA GLU A 127 7.16 -1.99 14.36
C GLU A 127 7.23 -0.48 14.64
N LEU A 128 8.17 0.20 14.00
CA LEU A 128 8.33 1.65 14.13
C LEU A 128 7.11 2.37 13.54
N VAL A 129 6.70 2.00 12.34
CA VAL A 129 5.49 2.55 11.70
C VAL A 129 4.26 2.27 12.56
N ASN A 130 4.02 1.04 13.02
CA ASN A 130 2.86 0.70 13.85
C ASN A 130 2.78 1.52 15.15
N LYS A 131 3.90 1.77 15.82
CA LYS A 131 3.94 2.54 17.07
C LYS A 131 3.72 4.03 16.87
N LEU A 132 4.21 4.58 15.75
CA LEU A 132 4.27 6.02 15.53
C LEU A 132 3.07 6.56 14.74
N ILE A 133 2.48 5.77 13.84
CA ILE A 133 1.43 6.26 12.93
C ILE A 133 0.13 6.65 13.61
N ALA A 134 -0.19 6.12 14.79
CA ALA A 134 -1.48 6.36 15.45
C ALA A 134 -1.77 7.86 15.70
N GLN A 135 -0.75 8.70 15.75
CA GLN A 135 -0.89 10.16 15.93
C GLN A 135 -1.00 10.95 14.61
N LEU A 136 -0.87 10.28 13.47
CA LEU A 136 -0.98 10.89 12.15
C LEU A 136 -2.42 10.81 11.63
N PRO A 137 -2.87 11.76 10.79
CA PRO A 137 -4.11 11.59 10.02
C PRO A 137 -4.07 10.33 9.15
N PRO A 138 -5.21 9.63 8.93
CA PRO A 138 -5.25 8.34 8.21
C PRO A 138 -4.53 8.34 6.85
N ARG A 139 -4.66 9.40 6.05
CA ARG A 139 -3.97 9.50 4.74
C ARG A 139 -2.45 9.59 4.87
N GLN A 140 -1.94 10.24 5.92
CA GLN A 140 -0.51 10.29 6.21
C GLN A 140 0.00 8.93 6.70
N GLN A 141 -0.78 8.22 7.53
CA GLN A 141 -0.46 6.86 7.96
C GLN A 141 -0.32 5.92 6.75
N GLU A 142 -1.30 5.98 5.84
CA GLU A 142 -1.33 5.15 4.64
C GLU A 142 -0.11 5.41 3.74
N ALA A 143 0.15 6.68 3.41
CA ALA A 143 1.29 7.06 2.56
C ALA A 143 2.62 6.63 3.16
N LEU A 144 2.80 6.81 4.47
CA LEU A 144 4.00 6.43 5.19
C LEU A 144 4.21 4.91 5.18
N ARG A 145 3.14 4.13 5.39
CA ARG A 145 3.23 2.67 5.34
C ARG A 145 3.59 2.17 3.94
N LEU A 146 2.92 2.68 2.90
CA LEU A 146 3.22 2.31 1.52
C LEU A 146 4.68 2.63 1.15
N ARG A 147 5.19 3.78 1.60
CA ARG A 147 6.58 4.19 1.34
C ARG A 147 7.61 3.37 2.11
N PHE A 148 7.41 3.13 3.40
CA PHE A 148 8.45 2.59 4.29
C PHE A 148 8.29 1.11 4.62
N VAL A 149 7.07 0.58 4.66
CA VAL A 149 6.81 -0.84 4.94
C VAL A 149 6.74 -1.64 3.64
N GLU A 150 6.00 -1.13 2.66
CA GLU A 150 5.85 -1.78 1.35
C GLU A 150 6.93 -1.33 0.34
N GLU A 151 7.82 -0.44 0.76
CA GLU A 151 9.00 0.05 0.03
C GLU A 151 8.70 0.63 -1.37
N LEU A 152 7.47 1.11 -1.57
CA LEU A 152 7.04 1.66 -2.86
C LEU A 152 7.68 3.01 -3.15
N GLU A 153 7.89 3.31 -4.42
CA GLU A 153 8.26 4.65 -4.88
C GLU A 153 7.08 5.62 -4.80
N TYR A 154 7.34 6.93 -4.75
CA TYR A 154 6.28 7.94 -4.67
C TYR A 154 5.27 7.86 -5.82
N SER A 155 5.70 7.45 -7.02
CA SER A 155 4.84 7.19 -8.17
C SER A 155 3.88 6.03 -7.93
N GLU A 156 4.34 4.98 -7.27
CA GLU A 156 3.57 3.78 -6.93
C GLU A 156 2.63 4.04 -5.74
N VAL A 157 3.11 4.75 -4.71
CA VAL A 157 2.26 5.24 -3.60
C VAL A 157 1.10 6.08 -4.16
N ALA A 158 1.41 7.00 -5.07
CA ALA A 158 0.41 7.84 -5.73
C ALA A 158 -0.64 7.02 -6.50
N ASN A 159 -0.20 5.98 -7.21
CA ASN A 159 -1.10 5.05 -7.91
C ASN A 159 -2.02 4.31 -6.92
N VAL A 160 -1.45 3.69 -5.88
CA VAL A 160 -2.22 2.98 -4.85
C VAL A 160 -3.26 3.91 -4.22
N MET A 161 -2.85 5.14 -3.89
CA MET A 161 -3.68 6.12 -3.21
C MET A 161 -4.64 6.91 -4.12
N SER A 162 -4.58 6.75 -5.45
CA SER A 162 -5.32 7.57 -6.42
C SER A 162 -5.09 9.08 -6.25
N ILE A 163 -3.83 9.49 -6.10
CA ILE A 163 -3.41 10.90 -6.01
C ILE A 163 -2.25 11.17 -6.98
N ASN A 164 -1.82 12.42 -7.14
CA ASN A 164 -0.63 12.73 -7.91
C ASN A 164 0.67 12.44 -7.10
N ARG A 165 1.80 12.28 -7.80
CA ARG A 165 3.12 11.98 -7.19
C ARG A 165 3.53 13.01 -6.15
N GLN A 166 3.28 14.30 -6.40
CA GLN A 166 3.62 15.37 -5.47
C GLN A 166 2.79 15.27 -4.19
N SER A 167 1.48 15.02 -4.28
CA SER A 167 0.63 14.82 -3.11
C SER A 167 1.07 13.61 -2.28
N ALA A 168 1.51 12.51 -2.93
CA ALA A 168 2.06 11.36 -2.22
C ALA A 168 3.34 11.72 -1.46
N GLN A 169 4.27 12.43 -2.10
CA GLN A 169 5.49 12.92 -1.46
C GLN A 169 5.16 13.86 -0.29
N ASN A 170 4.26 14.83 -0.49
CA ASN A 170 3.84 15.76 0.56
C ASN A 170 3.22 15.06 1.76
N LEU A 171 2.40 14.01 1.55
CA LEU A 171 1.83 13.22 2.65
C LEU A 171 2.92 12.52 3.46
N VAL A 172 3.94 11.97 2.81
CA VAL A 172 5.06 11.30 3.47
C VAL A 172 5.93 12.30 4.23
N VAL A 173 6.32 13.42 3.61
CA VAL A 173 7.13 14.46 4.24
C VAL A 173 6.43 14.99 5.49
N ARG A 174 5.14 15.35 5.38
CA ARG A 174 4.34 15.83 6.52
C ARG A 174 4.22 14.78 7.64
N ALA A 175 4.08 13.51 7.28
CA ALA A 175 4.07 12.42 8.25
C ALA A 175 5.39 12.39 9.04
N VAL A 176 6.53 12.38 8.34
CA VAL A 176 7.87 12.33 8.97
C VAL A 176 8.14 13.57 9.82
N GLU A 177 7.83 14.76 9.33
CA GLU A 177 7.97 16.00 10.10
C GLU A 177 7.14 15.98 11.39
N LYS A 178 5.90 15.48 11.32
CA LYS A 178 5.04 15.35 12.50
C LYS A 178 5.63 14.35 13.50
N LEU A 179 6.13 13.20 13.02
CA LEU A 179 6.77 12.22 13.89
C LEU A 179 8.03 12.78 14.56
N ARG A 180 8.89 13.51 13.83
CA ARG A 180 10.07 14.18 14.42
C ARG A 180 9.70 15.15 15.53
N LYS A 181 8.64 15.96 15.34
CA LYS A 181 8.15 16.90 16.36
C LYS A 181 7.58 16.19 17.59
N THR A 182 6.80 15.14 17.39
CA THR A 182 6.14 14.40 18.47
C THR A 182 7.13 13.60 19.32
N PHE A 183 8.22 13.14 18.73
CA PHE A 183 9.20 12.31 19.42
C PHE A 183 10.60 12.95 19.28
N PRO A 184 10.91 14.04 19.98
CA PRO A 184 12.19 14.75 19.83
C PRO A 184 13.40 13.97 20.36
N SER A 185 13.19 12.97 21.23
CA SER A 185 14.24 12.02 21.65
C SER A 185 14.64 11.03 20.55
N LEU A 186 13.96 11.06 19.40
CA LEU A 186 14.40 10.49 18.14
C LEU A 186 15.55 11.32 17.55
N ASN A 187 16.64 11.48 18.31
CA ASN A 187 17.78 12.30 17.90
C ASN A 187 18.43 11.70 16.64
N LEU A 188 18.55 12.56 15.62
CA LEU A 188 19.40 12.42 14.44
C LEU A 188 20.88 12.45 14.83
#